data_AF-A0A966UMN7-F1
#
_entry.id   AF-A0A966UMN7-F1
#
_cell.length_a   1.000
_cell.length_b   1.000
_cell.length_c   1.000
_cell.angle_alpha   90.00
_cell.angle_beta   90.00
_cell.angle_gamma   90.00
#
_symmetry.space_group_name_H-M   'P 1'
#
loop_
_entity.id
_entity.type
_entity.pdbx_description
1 polymer ?
#
loop_
_entity_poly.entity_id
_entity_poly.type
_entity_poly.pdbx_seq_one_letter_code
_entity_poly.pdbx_strand_id
1 'polypeptide(L)'
;DLVARVEGKSSLGRLGLLIHSTAGFIDAGFDGHITLELSNVANLPITIYPSMKIGQVSFMTMTTPADKPYGSGASGSKYQGQRGPTPSRYFENFK
;
A
#
# COMPACT_ATOMS: atom_id res chain seq x y z
N ASP A 1 8.67 -4.25 -14.58
CA ASP A 1 9.31 -5.56 -14.34
C ASP A 1 9.45 -5.87 -12.84
N LEU A 2 9.21 -4.90 -11.95
CA LEU A 2 9.11 -5.13 -10.51
C LEU A 2 7.67 -5.03 -10.03
N VAL A 3 7.33 -5.85 -9.06
CA VAL A 3 6.20 -5.67 -8.15
C VAL A 3 6.76 -5.45 -6.75
N ALA A 4 6.05 -4.74 -5.89
CA ALA A 4 6.48 -4.56 -4.51
C ALA A 4 5.38 -4.93 -3.52
N ARG A 5 5.76 -5.12 -2.27
CA ARG A 5 4.84 -5.39 -1.17
C ARG A 5 5.19 -4.53 0.04
N VAL A 6 4.17 -3.85 0.56
CA VAL A 6 4.22 -3.14 1.83
C VAL A 6 4.18 -4.18 2.95
N GLU A 7 5.09 -4.04 3.90
CA GLU A 7 5.24 -4.97 5.02
C GLU A 7 5.33 -4.21 6.34
N GLY A 8 4.72 -4.80 7.37
CA GLY A 8 4.84 -4.32 8.74
C GLY A 8 6.25 -4.45 9.31
N LYS A 9 6.52 -3.74 10.40
CA LYS A 9 7.75 -3.90 11.19
C LYS A 9 7.46 -4.78 12.40
N SER A 10 8.33 -5.74 12.67
CA SER A 10 8.18 -6.62 13.84
C SER A 10 8.04 -5.83 15.16
N SER A 11 8.80 -4.75 15.33
CA SER A 11 8.72 -3.90 16.53
C SER A 11 7.34 -3.28 16.75
N LEU A 12 6.64 -2.89 15.67
CA LEU A 12 5.30 -2.30 15.76
C LEU A 12 4.22 -3.38 15.86
N GLY A 13 4.39 -4.50 15.16
CA GLY A 13 3.51 -5.66 15.31
C GLY A 13 3.49 -6.21 16.74
N ARG A 14 4.63 -6.18 17.45
CA ARG A 14 4.72 -6.55 18.88
C ARG A 14 3.95 -5.61 19.81
N LEU A 15 3.63 -4.40 19.36
CA LEU A 15 2.77 -3.45 20.08
C LEU A 15 1.30 -3.59 19.69
N GLY A 16 0.95 -4.47 18.75
CA GLY A 16 -0.42 -4.61 18.23
C GLY A 16 -0.78 -3.62 17.12
N LEU A 17 0.21 -2.99 16.48
CA LEU A 17 -0.04 -2.12 15.31
C LEU A 17 0.11 -2.90 14.00
N LEU A 18 -0.97 -2.97 13.23
CA LEU A 18 -1.01 -3.49 11.86
C LEU A 18 -1.06 -2.31 10.88
N ILE A 19 -0.36 -2.41 9.73
CA ILE A 19 -0.22 -1.28 8.77
C ILE A 19 -0.90 -1.49 7.42
N HIS A 20 -1.32 -2.71 7.14
CA HIS A 20 -2.20 -3.08 6.03
C HIS A 20 -2.90 -4.39 6.41
N SER A 21 -4.15 -4.60 5.97
CA SER A 21 -4.87 -5.84 6.30
C SER A 21 -5.15 -6.74 5.10
N THR A 22 -5.29 -6.18 3.89
CA THR A 22 -5.79 -6.93 2.73
C THR A 22 -5.05 -6.64 1.42
N ALA A 23 -4.60 -5.40 1.18
CA ALA A 23 -3.92 -4.98 -0.05
C ALA A 23 -2.46 -4.58 0.22
N GLY A 24 -1.56 -5.56 0.31
CA GLY A 24 -0.13 -5.31 0.50
C GLY A 24 0.65 -5.04 -0.79
N PHE A 25 0.12 -5.43 -1.96
CA PHE A 25 0.83 -5.33 -3.23
C PHE A 25 0.82 -3.91 -3.80
N ILE A 26 1.95 -3.53 -4.39
CA ILE A 26 2.15 -2.33 -5.20
C ILE A 26 2.41 -2.80 -6.63
N ASP A 27 1.45 -2.53 -7.51
CA ASP A 27 1.47 -3.02 -8.89
C ASP A 27 2.62 -2.39 -9.71
N ALA A 28 3.12 -3.16 -10.68
CA ALA A 28 4.12 -2.67 -11.62
C ALA A 28 3.61 -1.45 -12.39
N GLY A 29 4.37 -0.35 -12.39
CA GLY A 29 4.01 0.92 -13.01
C GLY A 29 3.29 1.92 -12.09
N PHE A 30 2.99 1.54 -10.84
CA PHE A 30 2.46 2.47 -9.86
C PHE A 30 3.47 3.60 -9.53
N ASP A 31 2.98 4.85 -9.55
CA ASP A 31 3.67 6.03 -8.99
C ASP A 31 2.75 6.72 -7.99
N GLY A 32 3.23 6.94 -6.77
CA GLY A 32 2.45 7.63 -5.74
C GLY A 32 2.92 7.36 -4.32
N HIS A 33 2.33 8.10 -3.38
CA HIS A 33 2.41 7.77 -1.97
C HIS A 33 1.53 6.55 -1.68
N ILE A 34 1.99 5.64 -0.84
CA ILE A 34 1.22 4.45 -0.47
C ILE A 34 0.24 4.83 0.66
N THR A 35 -1.05 4.55 0.45
CA THR A 35 -2.05 4.65 1.54
C THR A 35 -1.87 3.47 2.49
N LEU A 36 -1.78 3.73 3.79
CA LEU A 36 -1.70 2.68 4.83
C LEU A 36 -3.05 2.52 5.53
N GLU A 37 -3.37 1.28 5.90
CA GLU A 37 -4.55 0.92 6.70
C GLU A 37 -4.07 0.57 8.11
N LEU A 38 -4.13 1.54 9.02
CA LEU A 38 -3.63 1.36 10.38
C LEU A 38 -4.71 0.77 11.29
N SER A 39 -4.41 -0.37 11.91
CA SER A 39 -5.28 -1.01 12.91
C SER A 39 -4.52 -1.21 14.22
N ASN A 40 -5.10 -0.73 15.32
CA ASN A 40 -4.63 -1.04 16.67
C ASN A 40 -5.43 -2.22 17.22
N VAL A 41 -4.78 -3.37 17.39
CA VAL A 41 -5.38 -4.58 17.98
C VAL A 41 -4.94 -4.82 19.43
N ALA A 42 -4.23 -3.86 20.04
CA ALA A 42 -3.89 -3.88 21.46
C ALA A 42 -5.02 -3.30 22.33
N ASN A 43 -4.88 -3.46 23.64
CA ASN A 43 -5.78 -2.89 24.64
C ASN A 43 -5.38 -1.46 25.07
N LEU A 44 -4.29 -0.92 24.54
CA LEU A 44 -3.78 0.42 24.86
C LEU A 44 -3.68 1.28 23.59
N PRO A 45 -3.89 2.60 23.69
CA PRO A 45 -3.60 3.52 22.59
C PRO A 45 -2.13 3.48 22.18
N ILE A 46 -1.87 3.64 20.88
CA ILE A 46 -0.52 3.71 20.30
C ILE A 46 -0.34 5.08 19.68
N THR A 47 0.65 5.85 20.15
CA THR A 47 0.99 7.15 19.56
C THR A 47 1.74 6.95 18.26
N ILE A 48 1.24 7.55 17.17
CA ILE A 48 1.88 7.56 15.86
C ILE A 48 2.49 8.94 15.63
N TYR A 49 3.77 8.98 15.28
CA TYR A 49 4.50 10.22 15.02
C TYR A 49 4.73 10.39 13.52
N PRO A 50 4.53 11.60 12.96
CA PRO A 50 4.96 11.90 11.60
C PRO A 50 6.43 11.54 11.38
N SER A 51 6.73 11.00 10.19
CA SER A 51 8.08 10.56 9.78
C SER A 51 8.69 9.40 10.58
N MET A 52 7.98 8.77 11.51
CA MET A 52 8.46 7.51 12.11
C MET A 52 8.54 6.39 11.06
N LYS A 53 9.48 5.47 11.22
CA LYS A 53 9.56 4.27 10.37
C LYS A 53 8.34 3.37 10.66
N ILE A 54 7.30 3.47 9.84
CA ILE A 54 6.01 2.78 10.04
C ILE A 54 5.97 1.39 9.40
N GLY A 55 6.72 1.18 8.32
CA GLY A 55 6.70 -0.06 7.54
C GLY A 55 8.01 -0.25 6.77
N GLN A 56 7.98 -1.18 5.83
CA GLN A 56 9.05 -1.43 4.86
C GLN A 56 8.45 -1.91 3.53
N VAL A 57 9.24 -1.89 2.47
CA VAL A 57 8.82 -2.34 1.13
C VAL A 57 9.78 -3.40 0.64
N SER A 58 9.24 -4.53 0.22
CA SER A 58 9.97 -5.62 -0.41
C SER A 58 9.71 -5.62 -1.91
N PHE A 59 10.75 -5.61 -2.72
CA PHE A 59 10.65 -5.65 -4.19
C PHE A 59 10.86 -7.08 -4.69
N MET A 60 10.09 -7.48 -5.68
CA MET A 60 10.16 -8.79 -6.32
C MET A 60 10.23 -8.59 -7.83
N THR A 61 11.20 -9.24 -8.46
CA THR A 61 11.34 -9.25 -9.91
C THR A 61 10.28 -10.14 -10.52
N MET A 62 9.54 -9.60 -11.49
CA MET A 62 8.57 -10.35 -12.29
C MET A 62 9.31 -11.20 -13.34
N THR A 63 8.70 -12.30 -13.77
CA THR A 63 9.26 -13.18 -14.81
C THR A 63 9.34 -12.48 -16.17
N THR A 64 8.41 -11.56 -16.44
CA THR A 64 8.37 -10.70 -17.64
C THR A 64 7.83 -9.32 -17.26
N PRO A 65 8.07 -8.28 -18.08
CA PRO A 65 7.38 -7.00 -17.93
C PRO A 65 5.85 -7.17 -17.93
N ALA A 66 5.14 -6.26 -17.26
CA ALA A 66 3.68 -6.25 -17.27
C ALA A 66 3.17 -5.76 -18.64
N ASP A 67 2.26 -6.52 -19.26
CA ASP A 67 1.64 -6.12 -20.54
C ASP A 67 0.79 -4.85 -20.39
N LYS A 68 0.11 -4.71 -19.25
CA LYS A 68 -0.73 -3.57 -18.89
C LYS A 68 -0.33 -3.04 -17.51
N PRO A 69 0.74 -2.22 -17.43
CA PRO A 69 1.19 -1.66 -16.16
C PRO A 69 0.15 -0.71 -15.57
N TYR A 70 0.15 -0.57 -14.24
CA TYR A 70 -0.77 0.31 -13.52
C TYR A 70 -0.65 1.76 -14.00
N GLY A 71 -1.79 2.44 -14.16
CA GLY A 71 -1.86 3.83 -14.59
C GLY A 71 -1.75 4.02 -16.11
N SER A 72 -0.71 3.51 -16.76
CA SER A 72 -0.45 3.76 -18.19
C SER A 72 -1.07 2.74 -19.15
N GLY A 73 -1.27 1.49 -18.72
CA GLY A 73 -1.83 0.43 -19.58
C GLY A 73 -3.03 -0.32 -18.99
N ALA A 74 -3.12 -0.41 -17.66
CA ALA A 74 -4.24 -1.07 -16.99
C ALA A 74 -5.50 -0.20 -17.02
N SER A 75 -6.60 -0.76 -17.54
CA SER A 75 -7.92 -0.15 -17.42
C SER A 75 -8.37 -0.16 -15.96
N GLY A 76 -8.85 0.98 -15.45
CA GLY A 76 -9.46 1.06 -14.11
C GLY A 76 -8.47 1.25 -12.96
N SER A 77 -7.22 1.67 -13.23
CA SER A 77 -6.30 2.20 -12.22
C SER A 77 -6.85 3.50 -11.64
N LYS A 78 -7.12 3.52 -10.34
CA LYS A 78 -7.84 4.63 -9.68
C LYS A 78 -6.94 5.58 -8.90
N TYR A 79 -5.73 5.16 -8.58
CA TYR A 79 -4.88 5.78 -7.57
C TYR A 79 -3.50 6.22 -8.10
N GLN A 80 -3.32 6.27 -9.42
CA GLN A 80 -2.05 6.69 -10.02
C GLN A 80 -1.76 8.17 -9.71
N GLY A 81 -0.54 8.46 -9.28
CA GLY A 81 -0.06 9.80 -8.97
C GLY A 81 -0.51 10.34 -7.60
N GLN A 82 -1.12 9.52 -6.73
CA GLN A 82 -1.63 10.01 -5.46
C GLN A 82 -0.52 10.56 -4.54
N ARG A 83 -0.84 11.61 -3.77
CA ARG A 83 0.10 12.29 -2.85
C ARG A 83 -0.31 12.24 -1.37
N GLY A 84 -1.35 11.48 -1.06
CA GLY A 84 -1.85 11.28 0.30
C GLY A 84 -2.79 10.07 0.38
N PRO A 85 -3.47 9.87 1.52
CA PRO A 85 -4.43 8.79 1.68
C PRO A 85 -5.72 9.09 0.91
N THR A 86 -5.69 8.93 -0.41
CA THR A 86 -6.84 9.15 -1.28
C THR A 86 -8.02 8.28 -0.80
N PRO A 87 -9.22 8.85 -0.60
CA PRO A 87 -10.40 8.07 -0.26
C PRO A 87 -10.71 7.00 -1.30
N SER A 88 -11.42 5.94 -0.88
CA SER A 88 -11.81 4.84 -1.76
C SER A 88 -12.57 5.33 -2.99
N ARG A 89 -12.17 4.85 -4.16
CA ARG A 89 -12.84 5.04 -5.46
C ARG A 89 -13.52 3.78 -5.95
N TYR A 90 -13.84 2.85 -5.05
CA TYR A 90 -14.45 1.56 -5.43
C TYR A 90 -15.78 1.73 -6.17
N PHE A 91 -16.52 2.82 -5.91
CA PHE A 91 -17.77 3.16 -6.58
C PHE A 91 -17.62 3.36 -8.11
N GLU A 92 -16.42 3.66 -8.62
CA GLU A 92 -16.18 3.85 -10.06
C GLU A 92 -16.34 2.54 -10.86
N ASN A 93 -16.30 1.38 -10.20
CA ASN A 93 -16.52 0.09 -10.87
C ASN A 93 -18.00 -0.17 -11.23
N PHE A 94 -18.94 0.64 -10.73
CA PHE A 94 -20.38 0.48 -10.94
C PHE A 94 -20.95 1.50 -11.95
N LYS A 95 -20.09 2.22 -12.65
CA LYS A 95 -20.44 3.12 -13.75
C LYS A 95 -20.19 2.42 -15.07
#